data_AF-A0AAJ1UUF3-F1
#
_entry.id   AF-A0AAJ1UUF3-F1
#
_cell.length_a   1.000
_cell.length_b   1.000
_cell.length_c   1.000
_cell.angle_alpha   90.00
_cell.angle_beta   90.00
_cell.angle_gamma   90.00
#
_symmetry.space_group_name_H-M   'P 1'
#
loop_
_entity.id
_entity.type
_entity.pdbx_description
1 polymer ?
#
loop_
_entity_poly.entity_id
_entity_poly.type
_entity_poly.pdbx_seq_one_letter_code
_entity_poly.pdbx_strand_id
1 'polypeptide(L)' 'MMEREKIMRKILERMGEVLVARKSELIELIKGDVNPEDPRDVVDNITRMLTQNGLITPLYACETTFAITQKGMKEVSR' A
#
# COMPACT_ATOMS: atom_id res chain seq x y z
N MET A 1 1.31 -2.48 18.04
CA MET A 1 1.09 -2.56 16.59
C MET A 1 1.15 -4.00 16.15
N MET A 2 0.04 -4.52 15.63
CA MET A 2 0.01 -5.84 14.97
C MET A 2 0.89 -5.82 13.71
N GLU A 3 1.38 -6.97 13.26
CA GLU A 3 2.28 -7.09 12.08
C GLU A 3 1.67 -6.47 10.82
N ARG A 4 0.37 -6.70 10.56
CA ARG A 4 -0.36 -6.08 9.44
C ARG A 4 -0.43 -4.56 9.50
N GLU A 5 -0.52 -3.98 10.69
CA GLU A 5 -0.57 -2.53 10.87
C GLU A 5 0.78 -1.89 10.49
N LYS A 6 1.90 -2.57 10.79
CA LYS A 6 3.24 -2.15 10.37
C LYS A 6 3.39 -2.18 8.86
N ILE A 7 2.93 -3.25 8.21
CA ILE A 7 3.01 -3.40 6.75
C ILE A 7 2.13 -2.33 6.07
N MET A 8 0.92 -2.10 6.59
CA MET A 8 0.04 -1.05 6.09
C MET A 8 0.68 0.33 6.19
N ARG A 9 1.27 0.66 7.35
CA ARG A 9 2.00 1.92 7.53
C ARG A 9 3.18 2.04 6.58
N LYS A 10 3.98 0.98 6.42
CA LYS A 10 5.12 0.92 5.48
C LYS A 10 4.69 1.18 4.03
N ILE A 11 3.60 0.55 3.59
CA ILE A 11 3.04 0.77 2.24
C ILE A 11 2.58 2.22 2.10
N LEU A 12 1.85 2.76 3.08
CA LEU A 12 1.31 4.12 3.01
C LEU A 12 2.41 5.19 3.05
N GLU A 13 3.45 5.00 3.86
CA GLU A 13 4.65 5.85 3.90
C GLU A 13 5.38 5.83 2.56
N ARG A 14 5.62 4.63 2.00
CA ARG A 14 6.21 4.50 0.67
C ARG A 14 5.41 5.26 -0.38
N MET A 15 4.09 5.11 -0.36
CA MET A 15 3.18 5.83 -1.24
C MET A 15 3.24 7.35 -1.05
N GLY A 16 3.50 7.83 0.17
CA GLY A 16 3.72 9.25 0.46
C GLY A 16 5.00 9.82 -0.19
N GLU A 17 6.03 8.99 -0.37
CA GLU A 17 7.28 9.38 -1.03
C GLU A 17 7.17 9.38 -2.56
N VAL A 18 6.58 8.33 -3.15
CA VAL A 18 6.57 8.14 -4.61
C VAL A 18 5.32 8.64 -5.30
N LEU A 19 4.26 8.93 -4.54
CA LEU A 19 2.93 9.36 -4.99
C LEU A 19 2.14 8.31 -5.80
N VAL A 20 2.82 7.49 -6.59
CA VAL A 20 2.26 6.42 -7.44
C VAL A 20 3.14 5.19 -7.34
N ALA A 21 2.54 4.02 -7.13
CA ALA A 21 3.25 2.75 -7.11
C ALA A 21 2.42 1.64 -7.75
N ARG A 22 3.12 0.71 -8.37
CA ARG A 22 2.56 -0.51 -8.95
C ARG A 22 2.41 -1.58 -7.88
N LYS A 23 1.43 -2.46 -8.04
CA LYS A 23 1.23 -3.59 -7.12
C LYS A 23 2.50 -4.43 -6.98
N SER A 24 3.22 -4.67 -8.08
CA SER A 24 4.50 -5.39 -8.10
C SER A 24 5.56 -4.73 -7.22
N GLU A 25 5.66 -3.40 -7.23
CA GLU A 25 6.59 -2.65 -6.39
C GLU A 25 6.22 -2.71 -4.91
N LEU A 26 4.92 -2.71 -4.59
CA LEU A 26 4.44 -2.88 -3.22
C LEU A 26 4.67 -4.29 -2.68
N ILE A 27 4.57 -5.32 -3.54
CA ILE A 27 4.92 -6.70 -3.18
C ILE A 27 6.41 -6.80 -2.85
N GLU A 28 7.27 -6.25 -3.71
CA GLU A 28 8.72 -6.25 -3.50
C GLU A 28 9.12 -5.49 -2.22
N LEU A 29 8.40 -4.43 -1.87
CA LEU A 29 8.63 -3.65 -0.65
C LEU A 29 8.47 -4.48 0.64
N ILE A 30 7.52 -5.42 0.65
CA ILE A 30 7.12 -6.12 1.88
C ILE A 30 7.54 -7.59 1.91
N LYS A 31 8.02 -8.17 0.81
CA LYS A 31 8.25 -9.62 0.69
C LYS A 31 9.10 -10.26 1.79
N GLY A 32 9.97 -9.49 2.45
CA GLY A 32 10.81 -9.96 3.56
C GLY A 32 10.17 -9.80 4.95
N ASP A 33 9.06 -9.07 5.05
CA ASP A 33 8.36 -8.73 6.29
C ASP A 33 7.10 -9.59 6.50
N VAL A 34 6.77 -10.48 5.57
CA VAL A 34 5.60 -11.36 5.61
C VAL A 34 6.07 -12.81 5.59
N ASN A 35 5.82 -13.52 6.69
CA ASN A 35 6.09 -14.94 6.84
C ASN A 35 5.12 -15.52 7.89
N PRO A 36 4.27 -16.52 7.57
CA PRO A 36 4.27 -17.34 6.36
C PRO A 36 3.30 -16.88 5.25
N GLU A 37 2.66 -15.72 5.38
CA GLU A 37 1.66 -15.24 4.41
C GLU A 37 2.27 -14.93 3.02
N ASP A 38 1.52 -15.17 1.94
CA ASP A 38 1.91 -14.73 0.58
C ASP A 38 1.89 -13.19 0.52
N PRO A 39 3.02 -12.54 0.17
CA PRO A 39 3.07 -11.08 0.02
C PRO A 39 2.02 -10.50 -0.94
N ARG A 40 1.61 -11.27 -1.97
CA ARG A 40 0.59 -10.85 -2.93
C ARG A 40 -0.76 -10.67 -2.26
N ASP A 41 -1.17 -11.64 -1.45
CA ASP A 41 -2.44 -11.62 -0.73
C ASP A 41 -2.46 -10.52 0.33
N VAL A 42 -1.31 -10.29 0.99
CA VAL A 42 -1.17 -9.22 1.97
C VAL A 42 -1.29 -7.84 1.30
N VAL A 43 -0.61 -7.61 0.17
CA VAL A 43 -0.74 -6.36 -0.59
C VAL A 43 -2.17 -6.17 -1.11
N ASP A 44 -2.84 -7.22 -1.59
CA ASP A 44 -4.22 -7.11 -2.05
C ASP A 44 -5.18 -6.73 -0.93
N ASN A 45 -5.02 -7.33 0.24
CA ASN A 45 -5.83 -6.99 1.40
C ASN A 45 -5.59 -5.54 1.85
N ILE A 46 -4.32 -5.14 1.96
CA ILE A 46 -3.97 -3.79 2.41
C ILE A 46 -4.42 -2.73 1.41
N THR A 47 -4.13 -2.90 0.11
CA THR A 47 -4.53 -1.93 -0.91
C THR A 47 -6.04 -1.82 -1.04
N ARG A 48 -6.79 -2.92 -0.85
CA ARG A 48 -8.26 -2.89 -0.73
C ARG A 48 -8.70 -2.04 0.45
N MET A 49 -8.15 -2.26 1.65
CA MET A 49 -8.48 -1.48 2.84
C MET A 49 -8.12 0.01 2.69
N LEU A 50 -6.92 0.32 2.18
CA LEU A 50 -6.48 1.69 1.93
C LEU A 50 -7.37 2.39 0.89
N THR A 51 -7.83 1.66 -0.13
CA THR A 51 -8.77 2.19 -1.13
C THR A 51 -10.15 2.43 -0.53
N GLN A 52 -10.69 1.48 0.23
CA GLN A 52 -11.97 1.64 0.95
C GLN A 52 -11.95 2.82 1.93
N ASN A 53 -10.81 3.06 2.57
CA ASN A 53 -10.60 4.20 3.45
C ASN A 53 -10.33 5.51 2.69
N GLY A 54 -10.23 5.48 1.36
CA GLY A 54 -9.95 6.63 0.51
C GLY A 54 -8.56 7.22 0.72
N LEU A 55 -7.59 6.41 1.15
CA LEU A 55 -6.19 6.83 1.34
C LEU A 55 -5.38 6.70 0.05
N ILE A 56 -5.70 5.68 -0.76
CA ILE A 56 -5.16 5.50 -2.12
C ILE A 56 -6.32 5.33 -3.11
N THR A 57 -6.04 5.49 -4.40
CA THR A 57 -6.99 5.21 -5.49
C THR A 57 -6.33 4.35 -6.56
N PRO A 58 -7.03 3.35 -7.12
CA PRO A 58 -6.52 2.65 -8.30
C PRO A 58 -6.50 3.60 -9.50
N LEU A 59 -5.53 3.38 -10.40
CA LEU A 59 -5.41 4.07 -11.68
C LEU A 59 -5.64 3.08 -12.84
N TYR A 60 -6.19 3.58 -13.94
CA TYR A 60 -6.27 2.83 -15.19
C TYR A 60 -4.91 2.90 -15.90
N ALA A 61 -4.14 1.82 -15.81
CA ALA A 61 -2.84 1.65 -16.45
C ALA A 61 -2.70 0.21 -16.98
N CYS A 62 -1.63 -0.07 -17.74
CA CYS A 62 -1.35 -1.41 -18.26
C CYS A 62 -1.18 -2.48 -17.15
N GLU A 63 -0.88 -2.05 -15.93
CA GLU A 63 -0.78 -2.91 -14.74
C GLU A 63 -1.46 -2.26 -13.53
N THR A 64 -1.85 -3.08 -12.54
CA THR A 64 -2.51 -2.59 -11.32
C THR A 64 -1.62 -1.59 -10.59
N THR A 65 -2.07 -0.34 -10.59
CA THR A 65 -1.31 0.81 -10.10
C THR A 65 -2.19 1.62 -9.16
N PHE A 66 -1.58 2.18 -8.11
CA PHE A 66 -2.26 3.01 -7.13
C PHE A 66 -1.60 4.38 -7.06
N ALA A 67 -2.41 5.41 -6.84
CA ALA A 67 -1.95 6.74 -6.45
C ALA A 67 -2.37 7.04 -5.02
N ILE A 68 -1.53 7.75 -4.27
CA ILE A 68 -1.91 8.28 -2.96
C ILE A 68 -2.86 9.46 -3.13
N THR A 69 -3.89 9.52 -2.29
CA THR A 69 -4.82 10.66 -2.27
C THR A 69 -4.29 11.76 -1.35
N GLN A 70 -4.89 12.96 -1.41
CA GLN A 70 -4.61 14.01 -0.42
C GLN A 70 -4.92 13.55 1.02
N LYS A 71 -5.93 12.71 1.21
CA LYS A 71 -6.26 12.14 2.53
C LYS A 71 -5.15 11.20 2.99
N GLY A 72 -4.65 10.35 2.09
CA GLY A 72 -3.50 9.47 2.33
C GLY A 72 -2.25 10.25 2.73
N MET A 73 -1.91 11.32 2.00
CA MET A 73 -0.76 12.18 2.32
C MET A 73 -0.84 12.80 3.72
N LYS A 74 -2.04 13.26 4.12
CA LYS A 74 -2.26 13.79 5.47
C LYS A 74 -2.11 12.70 6.54
N GLU A 75 -2.52 11.47 6.25
CA GLU A 75 -2.40 10.34 7.16
C GLU A 75 -0.94 9.95 7.40
N VAL A 76 -0.09 9.99 6.36
CA VAL A 76 1.35 9.74 6.49
C VAL A 76 2.03 10.77 7.41
N SER A 77 1.53 12.00 7.41
CA SER A 77 2.12 13.12 8.17
C SER A 77 1.69 13.16 9.65
N ARG A 78 0.88 12.19 10.10
CA ARG A 78 0.46 12.02 11.50
C ARG A 78 1.35 11.01 12.21
#